data_AF-A0A1C6MQB0-F1
#
_entry.id   AF-A0A1C6MQB0-F1
#
_cell.length_a   1.000
_cell.length_b   1.000
_cell.length_c   1.000
_cell.angle_alpha   90.00
_cell.angle_beta   90.00
_cell.angle_gamma   90.00
#
_symmetry.space_group_name_H-M   'P 1'
#
loop_
_entity.id
_entity.type
_entity.pdbx_description
1 polymer ?
#
loop_
_entity_poly.entity_id
_entity_poly.type
_entity_poly.pdbx_seq_one_letter_code
_entity_poly.pdbx_strand_id
1 'polypeptide(L)'
;MTSGPDYPAETPEDGPARGPSGPSPDADPNAPHQPLPYRVRARLRGAGRWLRVHARHALVVGVVTAVAGALATVGADQLPKLFEEPPPGCPGAGCDGKSPKDSGCAYDAATWEPKEGNPVRIHLRYSKSCGAVWGRIVNGEPGDMVTLRVSGGAARSASIDYRHDKYTTMATVGPTFRVRLCAVPMTGPRRTVTWVKYCFEATEHVPWE
;
A
#
# COMPACT_ATOMS: atom_id res chain seq x y z
N MET A 1 36.49 -67.43 29.99
CA MET A 1 35.20 -67.82 29.36
C MET A 1 35.27 -67.30 27.94
N THR A 2 35.77 -68.15 27.04
CA THR A 2 35.01 -68.87 26.00
C THR A 2 34.74 -67.94 24.80
N SER A 3 35.53 -67.96 23.71
CA SER A 3 35.64 -69.03 22.69
C SER A 3 34.24 -69.47 22.24
N GLY A 4 33.66 -68.88 21.18
CA GLY A 4 33.74 -69.31 19.77
C GLY A 4 32.46 -70.10 19.41
N PRO A 5 32.18 -70.56 18.16
CA PRO A 5 32.64 -70.20 16.81
C PRO A 5 31.41 -69.89 15.88
N ASP A 6 31.50 -69.57 14.58
CA ASP A 6 31.60 -70.53 13.46
C ASP A 6 31.86 -69.76 12.14
N TYR A 7 32.96 -70.12 11.48
CA TYR A 7 33.19 -70.05 10.01
C TYR A 7 32.66 -71.39 9.41
N PRO A 8 32.69 -71.73 8.09
CA PRO A 8 33.30 -71.08 6.92
C PRO A 8 32.43 -71.12 5.62
N ALA A 9 32.96 -70.59 4.52
CA ALA A 9 32.97 -71.20 3.17
C ALA A 9 33.73 -70.23 2.24
N GLU A 10 35.03 -70.44 2.02
CA GLU A 10 35.62 -71.13 0.85
C GLU A 10 35.63 -70.31 -0.46
N THR A 11 36.84 -69.79 -0.72
CA THR A 11 37.64 -69.57 -1.96
C THR A 11 37.34 -70.53 -3.15
N PRO A 12 37.89 -70.36 -4.40
CA PRO A 12 39.18 -69.74 -4.78
C PRO A 12 39.28 -69.03 -6.17
N GLU A 13 40.43 -68.38 -6.41
CA GLU A 13 41.30 -68.36 -7.63
C GLU A 13 40.69 -68.17 -9.04
N ASP A 14 41.37 -67.75 -10.11
CA ASP A 14 42.62 -67.09 -10.52
C ASP A 14 42.52 -67.07 -12.07
N GLY A 15 43.30 -66.25 -12.79
CA GLY A 15 43.66 -66.60 -14.18
C GLY A 15 43.06 -65.80 -15.37
N PRO A 16 43.91 -65.25 -16.27
CA PRO A 16 43.55 -64.46 -17.47
C PRO A 16 43.78 -65.21 -18.82
N ALA A 17 43.18 -64.74 -19.93
CA ALA A 17 43.66 -64.84 -21.35
C ALA A 17 42.54 -64.35 -22.32
N ARG A 18 42.71 -63.32 -23.18
CA ARG A 18 43.41 -63.21 -24.48
C ARG A 18 42.87 -64.14 -25.60
N GLY A 19 42.37 -63.55 -26.70
CA GLY A 19 42.10 -64.23 -27.97
C GLY A 19 41.54 -63.32 -29.10
N PRO A 20 42.23 -63.15 -30.25
CA PRO A 20 41.87 -62.27 -31.38
C PRO A 20 41.23 -63.01 -32.58
N SER A 21 40.75 -62.31 -33.63
CA SER A 21 40.73 -62.71 -35.08
C SER A 21 39.96 -61.71 -35.98
N GLY A 22 40.57 -61.20 -37.08
CA GLY A 22 39.93 -60.43 -38.18
C GLY A 22 39.37 -61.36 -39.30
N PRO A 23 39.42 -61.05 -40.63
CA PRO A 23 39.24 -59.79 -41.40
C PRO A 23 38.36 -59.92 -42.70
N SER A 24 38.19 -58.79 -43.43
CA SER A 24 37.95 -58.63 -44.91
C SER A 24 36.59 -58.93 -45.57
N PRO A 25 36.31 -58.54 -46.86
CA PRO A 25 37.01 -57.62 -47.78
C PRO A 25 36.12 -56.66 -48.62
N ASP A 26 36.78 -55.63 -49.18
CA ASP A 26 36.70 -55.00 -50.51
C ASP A 26 35.38 -54.90 -51.31
N ALA A 27 35.04 -53.66 -51.68
CA ALA A 27 34.03 -53.31 -52.67
C ALA A 27 34.64 -53.16 -54.09
N ASP A 28 33.95 -53.72 -55.07
CA ASP A 28 34.32 -53.87 -56.49
C ASP A 28 34.29 -52.53 -57.30
N PRO A 29 35.23 -52.27 -58.24
CA PRO A 29 35.45 -50.97 -58.88
C PRO A 29 34.58 -50.58 -60.10
N ASN A 30 33.44 -51.22 -60.40
CA ASN A 30 32.68 -50.89 -61.62
C ASN A 30 31.14 -50.90 -61.48
N ALA A 31 30.59 -49.92 -60.74
CA ALA A 31 29.18 -49.55 -60.84
C ALA A 31 29.03 -48.12 -61.46
N PRO A 32 28.18 -47.90 -62.48
CA PRO A 32 28.22 -46.67 -63.30
C PRO A 32 27.76 -45.37 -62.62
N HIS A 33 28.33 -44.25 -63.08
CA HIS A 33 28.11 -42.87 -62.62
C HIS A 33 26.70 -42.31 -62.87
N GLN A 34 26.21 -41.49 -61.92
CA GLN A 34 25.24 -40.43 -62.20
C GLN A 34 25.75 -39.07 -61.66
N PRO A 35 25.77 -38.00 -62.47
CA PRO A 35 26.31 -36.70 -62.09
C PRO A 35 25.36 -35.91 -61.17
N LEU A 36 25.91 -35.32 -60.11
CA LEU A 36 25.21 -34.40 -59.21
C LEU A 36 24.92 -33.05 -59.92
N PRO A 37 23.67 -32.55 -59.94
CA PRO A 37 23.40 -31.22 -60.46
C PRO A 37 23.79 -30.11 -59.47
N TYR A 38 24.66 -29.25 -59.98
CA TYR A 38 25.10 -27.87 -59.65
C TYR A 38 24.16 -26.88 -58.90
N ARG A 39 23.15 -27.28 -58.13
CA ARG A 39 22.15 -26.35 -57.55
C ARG A 39 22.08 -26.25 -56.03
N VAL A 40 23.20 -26.44 -55.32
CA VAL A 40 23.18 -26.30 -53.84
C VAL A 40 24.08 -25.17 -53.30
N ARG A 41 24.93 -24.52 -54.12
CA ARG A 41 25.84 -23.46 -53.64
C ARG A 41 25.30 -22.02 -53.68
N ALA A 42 24.09 -21.79 -54.18
CA ALA A 42 23.53 -20.43 -54.33
C ALA A 42 22.49 -20.01 -53.27
N ARG A 43 22.24 -20.82 -52.23
CA ARG A 43 21.22 -20.50 -51.19
C ARG A 43 21.75 -20.23 -49.77
N LEU A 44 23.06 -20.11 -49.56
CA LEU A 44 23.62 -19.83 -48.22
C LEU A 44 24.16 -18.40 -48.04
N ARG A 45 23.87 -17.47 -48.95
CA ARG A 45 24.27 -16.04 -48.82
C ARG A 45 23.11 -15.06 -48.60
N GLY A 46 21.85 -15.53 -48.61
CA GLY A 46 20.66 -14.69 -48.33
C GLY A 46 20.12 -14.80 -46.90
N ALA A 47 20.27 -15.96 -46.24
CA ALA A 47 19.64 -16.23 -44.95
C ALA A 47 20.38 -15.60 -43.74
N GLY A 48 21.66 -15.24 -43.87
CA GLY A 48 22.49 -14.80 -42.74
C GLY A 48 22.32 -13.35 -42.30
N ARG A 49 21.65 -12.50 -43.08
CA ARG A 49 21.39 -11.09 -42.73
C ARG A 49 20.00 -10.88 -42.16
N TRP A 50 19.03 -11.68 -42.58
CA TRP A 50 17.65 -11.63 -42.08
C TRP A 50 17.53 -12.24 -40.68
N LEU A 51 18.27 -13.32 -40.38
CA LEU A 51 18.33 -13.92 -39.03
C LEU A 51 18.95 -12.98 -37.98
N ARG A 52 19.91 -12.14 -38.38
CA ARG A 52 20.61 -11.21 -37.46
C ARG A 52 19.80 -9.95 -37.15
N VAL A 53 18.90 -9.52 -38.03
CA VAL A 53 18.00 -8.38 -37.79
C VAL A 53 16.87 -8.79 -36.85
N HIS A 54 16.26 -9.97 -37.07
CA HIS A 54 15.22 -10.50 -36.18
C HIS A 54 15.75 -10.89 -34.79
N ALA A 55 16.97 -11.42 -34.68
CA ALA A 55 17.60 -11.70 -33.39
C ALA A 55 17.89 -10.41 -32.58
N ARG A 56 18.27 -9.32 -33.26
CA ARG A 56 18.50 -8.01 -32.61
C ARG A 56 17.20 -7.35 -32.18
N HIS A 57 16.15 -7.44 -33.00
CA HIS A 57 14.82 -6.91 -32.63
C HIS A 57 14.21 -7.72 -31.48
N ALA A 58 14.35 -9.05 -31.47
CA ALA A 58 13.90 -9.88 -30.36
C ALA A 58 14.63 -9.55 -29.05
N LEU A 59 15.95 -9.32 -29.10
CA LEU A 59 16.72 -8.91 -27.93
C LEU A 59 16.32 -7.51 -27.44
N VAL A 60 16.17 -6.53 -28.33
CA VAL A 60 15.77 -5.16 -27.96
C VAL A 60 14.35 -5.16 -27.40
N VAL A 61 13.40 -5.86 -28.03
CA VAL A 61 12.04 -5.99 -27.52
C VAL A 61 12.03 -6.70 -26.16
N GLY A 62 12.80 -7.79 -26.00
CA GLY A 62 12.91 -8.51 -24.72
C GLY A 62 13.53 -7.67 -23.59
N VAL A 63 14.54 -6.86 -23.89
CA VAL A 63 15.14 -5.94 -22.91
C VAL A 63 14.18 -4.81 -22.58
N VAL A 64 13.48 -4.24 -23.56
CA VAL A 64 12.50 -3.16 -23.34
C VAL A 64 11.31 -3.66 -22.52
N THR A 65 10.78 -4.86 -22.79
CA THR A 65 9.70 -5.43 -21.99
C THR A 65 10.14 -5.80 -20.58
N ALA A 66 11.38 -6.29 -20.39
CA ALA A 66 11.92 -6.55 -19.06
C ALA A 66 12.10 -5.26 -18.23
N VAL A 67 12.65 -4.21 -18.83
CA VAL A 67 12.85 -2.90 -18.17
C VAL A 67 11.51 -2.21 -17.88
N ALA A 68 10.57 -2.23 -18.83
CA ALA A 68 9.23 -1.69 -18.62
C ALA A 68 8.46 -2.47 -17.54
N GLY A 69 8.60 -3.80 -17.52
CA GLY A 69 8.02 -4.64 -16.47
C GLY A 69 8.60 -4.33 -15.08
N ALA A 70 9.92 -4.18 -14.97
CA ALA A 70 10.58 -3.82 -13.72
C ALA A 70 10.23 -2.39 -13.23
N LEU A 71 10.09 -1.43 -14.15
CA LEU A 71 9.65 -0.07 -13.79
C LEU A 71 8.17 -0.02 -13.40
N ALA A 72 7.32 -0.83 -14.03
CA ALA A 72 5.92 -0.95 -13.68
C ALA A 72 5.71 -1.55 -12.28
N THR A 73 6.50 -2.57 -11.89
CA THR A 73 6.42 -3.16 -10.55
C THR A 73 6.93 -2.24 -9.45
N VAL A 74 8.05 -1.52 -9.69
CA VAL A 74 8.58 -0.55 -8.72
C VAL A 74 7.65 0.66 -8.59
N GLY A 75 7.10 1.16 -9.71
CA GLY A 75 6.12 2.23 -9.71
C GLY A 75 4.86 1.86 -8.93
N ALA A 76 4.29 0.68 -9.17
CA ALA A 76 3.06 0.23 -8.52
C ALA A 76 3.18 0.13 -6.98
N ASP A 77 4.34 -0.28 -6.44
CA ASP A 77 4.53 -0.45 -4.99
C ASP A 77 5.02 0.82 -4.27
N GLN A 78 5.73 1.71 -4.97
CA GLN A 78 6.31 2.92 -4.36
C GLN A 78 5.43 4.16 -4.53
N LEU A 79 4.68 4.27 -5.63
CA LEU A 79 3.78 5.41 -5.86
C LEU A 79 2.74 5.59 -4.74
N PRO A 80 2.06 4.53 -4.23
CA PRO A 80 1.08 4.70 -3.15
C PRO A 80 1.72 5.28 -1.88
N LYS A 81 2.94 4.85 -1.55
CA LYS A 81 3.66 5.27 -0.33
C LYS A 81 4.12 6.73 -0.38
N LEU A 82 4.27 7.31 -1.57
CA LEU A 82 4.60 8.72 -1.74
C LEU A 82 3.39 9.64 -1.52
N PHE A 83 2.17 9.10 -1.59
CA PHE A 83 0.93 9.80 -1.32
C PHE A 83 0.30 9.40 0.03
N GLU A 84 0.91 8.45 0.75
CA GLU A 84 0.46 8.08 2.08
C GLU A 84 0.76 9.22 3.05
N GLU A 85 -0.30 9.73 3.68
CA GLU A 85 -0.17 10.79 4.66
C GLU A 85 0.59 10.29 5.88
N PRO A 86 1.42 11.17 6.50
CA PRO A 86 2.12 10.79 7.70
C PRO A 86 1.11 10.36 8.77
N PRO A 87 1.38 9.24 9.46
CA PRO A 87 0.47 8.77 10.50
C PRO A 87 0.33 9.86 11.57
N PRO A 88 -0.83 9.91 12.24
CA PRO A 88 -1.03 10.89 13.29
C PRO A 88 0.05 10.75 14.35
N GLY A 89 0.49 11.89 14.91
CA GLY A 89 1.52 11.94 15.97
C GLY A 89 1.06 11.34 17.29
N CYS A 90 -0.17 10.82 17.35
CA CYS A 90 -0.76 10.09 18.45
C CYS A 90 -1.73 9.02 17.90
N PRO A 91 -1.76 7.81 18.47
CA PRO A 91 -2.82 6.83 18.17
C PRO A 91 -3.85 6.75 19.30
N GLY A 92 -5.14 6.67 18.94
CA GLY A 92 -6.25 6.34 19.83
C GLY A 92 -6.34 7.20 21.10
N ALA A 93 -6.31 6.55 22.27
CA ALA A 93 -6.35 7.24 23.57
C ALA A 93 -5.18 8.21 23.80
N GLY A 94 -4.05 8.02 23.11
CA GLY A 94 -2.92 8.95 23.15
C GLY A 94 -3.23 10.32 22.53
N CYS A 95 -4.32 10.46 21.77
CA CYS A 95 -4.76 11.72 21.19
C CYS A 95 -5.65 12.56 22.11
N ASP A 96 -6.12 12.00 23.22
CA ASP A 96 -7.02 12.71 24.11
C ASP A 96 -6.39 14.03 24.59
N GLY A 97 -7.09 15.14 24.34
CA GLY A 97 -6.68 16.48 24.73
C GLY A 97 -5.58 17.13 23.92
N LYS A 98 -5.08 16.47 22.88
CA LYS A 98 -4.16 17.10 21.94
C LYS A 98 -4.90 17.96 20.92
N SER A 99 -4.15 18.86 20.30
CA SER A 99 -4.62 19.66 19.17
C SER A 99 -4.78 18.75 17.93
N PRO A 100 -5.97 18.72 17.29
CA PRO A 100 -6.17 17.91 16.08
C PRO A 100 -5.27 18.35 14.93
N LYS A 101 -4.96 19.65 14.82
CA LYS A 101 -4.05 20.16 13.79
C LYS A 101 -2.61 19.73 14.04
N ASP A 102 -2.11 19.95 15.25
CA ASP A 102 -0.70 19.72 15.56
C ASP A 102 -0.36 18.23 15.63
N SER A 103 -1.37 17.38 15.85
CA SER A 103 -1.21 15.91 15.86
C SER A 103 -1.44 15.28 14.49
N GLY A 104 -1.78 16.04 13.46
CA GLY A 104 -2.09 15.53 12.11
C GLY A 104 -3.51 14.98 11.93
N CYS A 105 -4.25 14.74 13.00
CA CYS A 105 -5.62 14.21 12.97
C CYS A 105 -6.62 15.06 12.18
N ALA A 106 -6.37 16.36 11.99
CA ALA A 106 -7.28 17.22 11.24
C ALA A 106 -7.30 16.95 9.73
N TYR A 107 -6.31 16.21 9.21
CA TYR A 107 -6.11 15.97 7.79
C TYR A 107 -7.17 15.01 7.21
N ASP A 108 -7.37 13.86 7.85
CA ASP A 108 -8.31 12.81 7.41
C ASP A 108 -9.70 12.93 8.05
N ALA A 109 -9.96 14.03 8.75
CA ALA A 109 -11.14 14.15 9.57
C ALA A 109 -12.38 14.53 8.75
N ALA A 110 -13.34 13.61 8.74
CA ALA A 110 -14.67 13.84 8.22
C ALA A 110 -15.40 14.91 9.04
N THR A 111 -16.31 15.62 8.39
CA THR A 111 -17.00 16.77 8.98
C THR A 111 -18.50 16.58 8.91
N TRP A 112 -19.20 16.91 9.99
CA TRP A 112 -20.65 16.99 10.01
C TRP A 112 -21.08 18.35 10.54
N GLU A 113 -21.98 19.02 9.81
CA GLU A 113 -22.60 20.28 10.19
C GLU A 113 -24.11 20.06 10.41
N PRO A 114 -24.67 20.50 11.56
CA PRO A 114 -26.10 20.46 11.79
C PRO A 114 -26.87 21.34 10.79
N LYS A 115 -28.05 20.88 10.34
CA LYS A 115 -28.88 21.62 9.36
C LYS A 115 -29.61 22.83 9.93
N GLU A 116 -29.77 22.90 11.25
CA GLU A 116 -30.46 24.04 11.88
C GLU A 116 -29.59 25.30 11.77
N GLY A 117 -30.15 26.31 11.12
CA GLY A 117 -29.44 27.53 10.77
C GLY A 117 -29.25 28.47 11.96
N ASN A 118 -28.00 28.72 12.29
CA ASN A 118 -27.56 29.84 13.12
C ASN A 118 -26.46 30.58 12.33
N PRO A 119 -26.38 31.93 12.36
CA PRO A 119 -25.32 32.66 11.67
C PRO A 119 -23.91 32.20 12.08
N VAL A 120 -23.76 31.83 13.36
CA VAL A 120 -22.59 31.09 13.85
C VAL A 120 -22.84 29.62 13.64
N ARG A 121 -21.88 28.90 13.05
CA ARG A 121 -22.03 27.48 12.70
C ARG A 121 -21.07 26.64 13.52
N ILE A 122 -21.42 25.37 13.72
CA ILE A 122 -20.57 24.41 14.43
C ILE A 122 -20.41 23.15 13.59
N HIS A 123 -19.19 22.66 13.55
CA HIS A 123 -18.85 21.40 12.90
C HIS A 123 -18.45 20.39 13.97
N LEU A 124 -19.00 19.20 13.90
CA LEU A 124 -18.40 18.03 14.52
C LEU A 124 -17.37 17.46 13.55
N ARG A 125 -16.16 17.21 14.01
CA ARG A 125 -15.12 16.56 13.21
C ARG A 125 -14.70 15.25 13.85
N TYR A 126 -14.48 14.23 13.03
CA TYR A 126 -14.07 12.89 13.46
C TYR A 126 -12.92 12.39 12.59
N SER A 127 -11.83 11.97 13.24
CA SER A 127 -10.74 11.25 12.57
C SER A 127 -10.76 9.79 12.99
N LYS A 128 -10.95 8.91 12.01
CA LYS A 128 -10.97 7.46 12.22
C LYS A 128 -9.58 6.94 12.59
N SER A 129 -8.52 7.48 11.99
CA SER A 129 -7.14 7.08 12.30
C SER A 129 -6.75 7.46 13.74
N CYS A 130 -7.24 8.60 14.23
CA CYS A 130 -6.98 9.05 15.59
C CYS A 130 -7.97 8.51 16.63
N GLY A 131 -9.11 7.97 16.21
CA GLY A 131 -10.17 7.52 17.13
C GLY A 131 -10.67 8.65 18.04
N ALA A 132 -10.83 9.85 17.47
CA ALA A 132 -11.11 11.05 18.25
C ALA A 132 -12.02 12.03 17.51
N VAL A 133 -12.82 12.76 18.29
CA VAL A 133 -13.72 13.81 17.81
C VAL A 133 -13.42 15.15 18.46
N TRP A 134 -13.78 16.23 17.78
CA TRP A 134 -13.72 17.59 18.32
C TRP A 134 -14.77 18.49 17.69
N GLY A 135 -15.13 19.54 18.42
CA GLY A 135 -16.01 20.59 17.94
C GLY A 135 -15.22 21.71 17.29
N ARG A 136 -15.74 22.31 16.22
CA ARG A 136 -15.26 23.58 15.67
C ARG A 136 -16.41 24.56 15.58
N ILE A 137 -16.20 25.80 16.01
CA ILE A 137 -17.08 26.93 15.76
C ILE A 137 -16.52 27.73 14.59
N VAL A 138 -17.39 28.22 13.71
CA VAL A 138 -17.06 29.07 12.57
C VAL A 138 -18.08 30.21 12.45
N ASN A 139 -17.67 31.31 11.82
CA ASN A 139 -18.45 32.56 11.70
C ASN A 139 -18.81 33.20 13.04
N GLY A 140 -18.12 32.85 14.13
CA GLY A 140 -18.31 33.46 15.44
C GLY A 140 -17.50 34.74 15.62
N GLU A 141 -17.57 35.29 16.83
CA GLU A 141 -16.77 36.43 17.27
C GLU A 141 -15.86 36.04 18.44
N PRO A 142 -14.77 36.79 18.69
CA PRO A 142 -13.96 36.59 19.89
C PRO A 142 -14.82 36.59 21.17
N GLY A 143 -14.66 35.54 21.97
CA GLY A 143 -15.45 35.25 23.17
C GLY A 143 -16.51 34.16 22.97
N ASP A 144 -17.01 33.95 21.74
CA ASP A 144 -17.94 32.85 21.46
C ASP A 144 -17.24 31.51 21.69
N MET A 145 -17.99 30.52 22.18
CA MET A 145 -17.43 29.26 22.66
C MET A 145 -18.09 28.05 22.01
N VAL A 146 -17.28 27.05 21.64
CA VAL A 146 -17.74 25.70 21.31
C VAL A 146 -17.50 24.78 22.50
N THR A 147 -18.47 23.90 22.78
CA THR A 147 -18.33 22.85 23.79
C THR A 147 -18.68 21.49 23.19
N LEU A 148 -17.87 20.48 23.48
CA LEU A 148 -18.08 19.09 23.07
C LEU A 148 -18.05 18.21 24.32
N ARG A 149 -19.05 17.35 24.48
CA ARG A 149 -19.15 16.38 25.59
C ARG A 149 -19.40 14.99 25.02
N VAL A 150 -18.48 14.06 25.25
CA VAL A 150 -18.68 12.64 24.90
C VAL A 150 -19.49 11.97 26.02
N SER A 151 -20.52 11.22 25.68
CA SER A 151 -21.32 10.47 26.65
C SER A 151 -20.46 9.47 27.41
N GLY A 152 -20.36 9.62 28.74
CA GLY A 152 -19.50 8.77 29.57
C GLY A 152 -17.99 8.99 29.39
N GLY A 153 -17.59 10.04 28.68
CA GLY A 153 -16.20 10.30 28.31
C GLY A 153 -15.75 11.73 28.59
N ALA A 154 -14.71 12.14 27.86
CA ALA A 154 -14.10 13.45 28.01
C ALA A 154 -15.01 14.58 27.53
N ALA A 155 -14.68 15.78 28.00
CA ALA A 155 -15.38 16.97 27.64
C ALA A 155 -14.46 18.15 27.44
N ARG A 156 -14.71 18.90 26.37
CA ARG A 156 -13.81 19.89 25.82
C ARG A 156 -14.56 21.18 25.53
N SER A 157 -13.84 22.28 25.61
CA SER A 157 -14.36 23.60 25.24
C SER A 157 -13.25 24.45 24.68
N ALA A 158 -13.59 25.38 23.80
CA ALA A 158 -12.68 26.41 23.32
C ALA A 158 -13.46 27.68 22.99
N SER A 159 -12.88 28.81 23.34
CA SER A 159 -13.39 30.14 22.98
C SER A 159 -12.59 30.70 21.82
N ILE A 160 -13.26 31.41 20.92
CA ILE A 160 -12.60 32.19 19.88
C ILE A 160 -11.79 33.29 20.57
N ASP A 161 -10.48 33.27 20.36
CA ASP A 161 -9.53 34.25 20.88
C ASP A 161 -9.25 35.34 19.83
N TYR A 162 -9.14 34.95 18.56
CA TYR A 162 -8.99 35.85 17.43
C TYR A 162 -9.74 35.30 16.20
N ARG A 163 -10.02 36.16 15.23
CA ARG A 163 -10.74 35.84 13.98
C ARG A 163 -12.15 35.32 14.27
N HIS A 164 -12.60 34.27 13.57
CA HIS A 164 -14.00 33.87 13.51
C HIS A 164 -14.21 32.36 13.70
N ASP A 165 -13.16 31.63 14.09
CA ASP A 165 -13.24 30.19 14.26
C ASP A 165 -12.29 29.68 15.35
N LYS A 166 -12.70 28.58 15.98
CA LYS A 166 -11.87 27.84 16.94
C LYS A 166 -12.31 26.40 17.00
N TYR A 167 -11.42 25.51 17.42
CA TYR A 167 -11.76 24.13 17.70
C TYR A 167 -11.41 23.75 19.14
N THR A 168 -12.16 22.81 19.69
CA THR A 168 -11.81 22.15 20.95
C THR A 168 -10.59 21.26 20.73
N THR A 169 -9.84 20.96 21.79
CA THR A 169 -8.93 19.81 21.75
C THR A 169 -9.71 18.52 21.50
N MET A 170 -9.02 17.47 21.07
CA MET A 170 -9.62 16.17 20.79
C MET A 170 -10.19 15.51 22.05
N ALA A 171 -11.29 14.78 21.89
CA ALA A 171 -11.81 13.81 22.85
C ALA A 171 -11.77 12.42 22.20
N THR A 172 -11.10 11.47 22.83
CA THR A 172 -11.07 10.09 22.34
C THR A 172 -12.46 9.47 22.39
N VAL A 173 -12.79 8.69 21.36
CA VAL A 173 -14.04 7.94 21.23
C VAL A 173 -13.77 6.51 20.80
N GLY A 174 -14.69 5.60 21.12
CA GLY A 174 -14.71 4.25 20.56
C GLY A 174 -15.32 4.22 19.15
N PRO A 175 -15.49 3.02 18.55
CA PRO A 175 -16.15 2.87 17.26
C PRO A 175 -17.63 3.26 17.29
N THR A 176 -18.26 3.20 18.47
CA THR A 176 -19.59 3.73 18.74
C THR A 176 -19.47 4.84 19.77
N PHE A 177 -20.15 5.96 19.54
CA PHE A 177 -20.09 7.10 20.42
C PHE A 177 -21.34 7.98 20.33
N ARG A 178 -21.58 8.74 21.38
CA ARG A 178 -22.56 9.81 21.40
C ARG A 178 -21.88 11.07 21.90
N VAL A 179 -22.11 12.18 21.22
CA VAL A 179 -21.58 13.48 21.61
C VAL A 179 -22.67 14.54 21.63
N ARG A 180 -22.56 15.43 22.62
CA ARG A 180 -23.27 16.69 22.64
C ARG A 180 -22.33 17.81 22.23
N LEU A 181 -22.67 18.52 21.15
CA LEU A 181 -21.94 19.67 20.66
C LEU A 181 -22.81 20.92 20.82
N CYS A 182 -22.27 21.98 21.39
CA CYS A 182 -22.97 23.26 21.51
C CYS A 182 -22.09 24.41 21.06
N ALA A 183 -22.73 25.44 20.51
CA ALA A 183 -22.17 26.77 20.38
C ALA A 183 -22.84 27.68 21.41
N VAL A 184 -22.03 28.47 22.12
CA VAL A 184 -22.45 29.37 23.19
C VAL A 184 -21.98 30.78 22.84
N PRO A 185 -22.89 31.75 22.69
CA PRO A 185 -22.50 33.11 22.40
C PRO A 185 -21.83 33.75 23.62
N MET A 186 -20.87 34.64 23.41
CA MET A 186 -20.35 35.46 24.50
C MET A 186 -21.45 36.37 25.06
N THR A 187 -21.32 36.73 26.33
CA THR A 187 -22.15 37.76 26.95
C THR A 187 -21.34 39.06 27.02
N GLY A 188 -21.77 40.08 26.28
CA GLY A 188 -21.10 41.38 26.36
C GLY A 188 -21.52 42.38 25.27
N PRO A 189 -21.21 43.67 25.47
CA PRO A 189 -21.59 44.76 24.57
C PRO A 189 -20.76 44.81 23.27
N ARG A 190 -19.74 43.97 23.13
CA ARG A 190 -18.83 43.96 21.97
C ARG A 190 -19.34 43.13 20.78
N ARG A 191 -20.57 42.61 20.84
CA ARG A 191 -21.11 41.73 19.81
C ARG A 191 -21.68 42.51 18.63
N THR A 192 -21.38 42.07 17.41
CA THR A 192 -21.98 42.66 16.20
C THR A 192 -23.09 41.79 15.63
N VAL A 193 -23.05 40.47 15.87
CA VAL A 193 -24.08 39.51 15.46
C VAL A 193 -24.83 38.97 16.68
N THR A 194 -26.16 38.96 16.61
CA THR A 194 -27.01 38.37 17.66
C THR A 194 -27.43 36.96 17.28
N TRP A 195 -27.17 36.03 18.18
CA TRP A 195 -27.58 34.63 18.06
C TRP A 195 -27.72 33.98 19.44
N VAL A 196 -28.42 32.85 19.51
CA VAL A 196 -28.71 32.14 20.75
C VAL A 196 -27.91 30.84 20.86
N LYS A 197 -27.58 30.44 22.08
CA LYS A 197 -26.98 29.12 22.34
C LYS A 197 -27.81 28.04 21.67
N TYR A 198 -27.15 27.13 20.98
CA TYR A 198 -27.78 25.99 20.34
C TYR A 198 -26.87 24.77 20.46
N CYS A 199 -27.50 23.59 20.54
CA CYS A 199 -26.84 22.33 20.83
C CYS A 199 -27.43 21.21 19.97
N PHE A 200 -26.60 20.23 19.63
CA PHE A 200 -27.02 18.99 18.98
C PHE A 200 -26.42 17.78 19.67
N GLU A 201 -27.12 16.68 19.51
CA GLU A 201 -26.62 15.35 19.80
C GLU A 201 -26.25 14.68 18.47
N ALA A 202 -25.10 14.02 18.42
CA ALA A 202 -24.62 13.30 17.26
C ALA A 202 -24.03 11.95 17.70
N THR A 203 -24.01 11.00 16.76
CA THR A 203 -23.39 9.69 16.94
C THR A 203 -22.46 9.39 15.78
N GLU A 204 -21.84 8.22 15.78
CA GLU A 204 -21.05 7.71 14.66
C GLU A 204 -21.83 7.63 13.33
N HIS A 205 -23.17 7.67 13.39
CA HIS A 205 -24.08 7.49 12.24
C HIS A 205 -24.56 8.79 11.57
N VAL A 206 -24.08 9.96 12.00
CA VAL A 206 -24.40 11.21 11.28
C VAL A 206 -23.88 11.15 9.84
N PRO A 207 -24.52 11.84 8.89
CA PRO A 207 -24.07 11.86 7.50
C PRO A 207 -22.78 12.69 7.39
N TRP A 208 -21.63 12.03 7.53
CA TRP A 208 -20.31 12.63 7.40
C TRP A 208 -20.02 13.05 5.96
N GLU A 209 -19.36 14.20 5.82
CA GLU A 209 -18.84 14.77 4.56
C GLU A 209 -17.31 14.83 4.55
#